data_AF-D8J3Q0-F1
#
_entry.id   AF-D8J3Q0-F1
#
_cell.length_a   1.000
_cell.length_b   1.000
_cell.length_c   1.000
_cell.angle_alpha   90.00
_cell.angle_beta   90.00
_cell.angle_gamma   90.00
#
_symmetry.space_group_name_H-M   'P 1'
#
loop_
_entity.id
_entity.type
_entity.pdbx_description
1 polymer ?
#
loop_
_entity_poly.entity_id
_entity_poly.type
_entity_poly.pdbx_seq_one_letter_code
_entity_poly.pdbx_strand_id
1 'polypeptide(L)'
;MVTDSRVSVLIEWYERYIGEPDAQTDIYTGFGLFFGGIALAIYYQNLLDYVIENISREVNEGDIEEGLDVPVVVTGGTSRPRGFENHLLSASIPFSISGVQRASEPLYSVARGALVAARSDEQERAPSEETAAADGGDEIEAEAEE
;
A
#
# COMPACT_ATOMS: atom_id res chain seq x y z
N MET A 1 49.72 -12.66 -9.48
CA MET A 1 49.17 -12.61 -8.11
C MET A 1 47.73 -12.17 -8.27
N VAL A 2 46.79 -13.12 -8.20
CA VAL A 2 45.37 -12.91 -8.52
C VAL A 2 44.69 -12.42 -7.25
N THR A 3 44.25 -11.16 -7.25
CA THR A 3 43.46 -10.59 -6.15
C THR A 3 42.02 -11.06 -6.33
N ASP A 4 41.56 -11.96 -5.45
CA ASP A 4 40.19 -12.46 -5.47
C ASP A 4 39.23 -11.34 -5.04
N SER A 5 38.42 -10.85 -5.98
CA SER A 5 37.52 -9.72 -5.81
C SER A 5 36.09 -10.17 -5.45
N ARG A 6 35.93 -11.11 -4.51
CA ARG A 6 34.62 -11.53 -4.00
C ARG A 6 34.53 -11.61 -2.47
N VAL A 7 35.11 -10.65 -1.77
CA VAL A 7 34.74 -10.44 -0.37
C VAL A 7 33.33 -9.84 -0.35
N SER A 8 32.35 -10.61 0.14
CA SER A 8 30.96 -10.16 0.23
C SER A 8 30.86 -8.90 1.09
N VAL A 9 29.98 -7.96 0.74
CA VAL A 9 29.72 -6.73 1.52
C VAL A 9 29.50 -7.06 3.00
N LEU A 10 28.80 -8.16 3.30
CA LEU A 10 28.61 -8.64 4.67
C LEU A 10 29.92 -8.85 5.45
N ILE A 11 30.98 -9.34 4.81
CA ILE A 11 32.29 -9.55 5.43
C ILE A 11 32.98 -8.21 5.70
N GLU A 12 32.92 -7.25 4.77
CA GLU A 12 33.46 -5.89 5.01
C GLU A 12 32.77 -5.19 6.19
N TRP A 13 31.45 -5.32 6.30
CA TRP A 13 30.71 -4.76 7.44
C TRP A 13 31.07 -5.46 8.75
N TYR A 14 31.23 -6.78 8.72
CA TYR A 14 31.68 -7.54 9.88
C TYR A 14 33.06 -7.07 10.35
N GLU A 15 34.06 -7.01 9.46
CA GLU A 15 35.40 -6.56 9.83
C GLU A 15 35.42 -5.10 10.31
N ARG A 16 34.63 -4.21 9.69
CA ARG A 16 34.59 -2.79 10.04
C ARG A 16 33.94 -2.52 11.41
N TYR A 17 32.91 -3.27 11.78
CA TYR A 17 32.13 -2.98 12.99
C TYR A 17 32.35 -3.98 14.13
N ILE A 18 32.71 -5.23 13.82
CA ILE A 18 32.89 -6.32 14.79
C ILE A 18 34.38 -6.64 14.97
N GLY A 19 35.21 -6.48 13.93
CA GLY A 19 36.63 -6.81 13.94
C GLY A 19 36.94 -8.21 13.40
N GLU A 20 38.16 -8.71 13.61
CA GLU A 20 38.53 -10.08 13.20
C GLU A 20 37.76 -11.13 14.05
N PRO A 21 37.28 -12.22 13.43
CA PRO A 21 36.49 -13.22 14.14
C PRO A 21 37.33 -13.96 15.19
N ASP A 22 37.00 -13.74 16.46
CA ASP A 22 37.47 -14.52 17.61
C ASP A 22 36.32 -15.39 18.16
N ALA A 23 36.65 -16.58 18.67
CA ALA A 23 35.67 -17.55 19.13
C ALA A 23 34.69 -16.99 20.18
N GLN A 24 35.11 -16.07 21.07
CA GLN A 24 34.20 -15.46 22.03
C GLN A 24 33.29 -14.40 21.38
N THR A 25 33.87 -13.50 20.59
CA THR A 25 33.14 -12.41 19.92
C THR A 25 32.08 -12.94 18.97
N ASP A 26 32.36 -14.03 18.24
CA ASP A 26 31.40 -14.68 17.34
C ASP A 26 30.21 -15.27 18.08
N ILE A 27 30.44 -15.90 19.23
CA ILE A 27 29.38 -16.47 20.07
C ILE A 27 28.46 -15.35 20.59
N TYR A 28 29.03 -14.28 21.16
CA TYR A 28 28.23 -13.17 21.67
C TYR A 28 27.50 -12.39 20.58
N THR A 29 28.15 -12.17 19.44
CA THR A 29 27.51 -11.55 18.26
C THR A 29 26.36 -12.40 17.75
N GLY A 30 26.54 -13.72 17.68
CA GLY A 30 25.49 -14.67 17.31
C GLY A 30 24.29 -14.62 18.26
N PHE A 31 24.53 -14.67 19.57
CA PHE A 31 23.47 -14.51 20.58
C PHE A 31 22.80 -13.13 20.49
N GLY A 32 23.56 -12.06 20.29
CA GLY A 32 23.05 -10.70 20.14
C GLY A 32 22.13 -10.55 18.94
N LEU A 33 22.52 -11.05 17.77
CA LEU A 33 21.67 -11.04 16.57
C LEU A 33 20.42 -11.89 16.76
N PHE A 34 20.54 -13.06 17.40
CA PHE A 34 19.41 -13.94 17.65
C PHE A 34 18.37 -13.29 18.57
N PHE A 35 18.79 -12.83 19.76
CA PHE A 35 17.89 -12.17 20.71
C PHE A 35 17.41 -10.81 20.19
N GLY A 36 18.25 -10.07 19.47
CA GLY A 36 17.86 -8.83 18.81
C GLY A 36 16.77 -9.05 17.76
N GLY A 37 16.90 -10.10 16.94
CA GLY A 37 15.89 -10.50 15.98
C GLY A 37 14.56 -10.89 16.65
N ILE A 38 14.61 -11.64 17.75
CA ILE A 38 13.41 -12.00 18.53
C ILE A 38 12.77 -10.74 19.14
N ALA A 39 13.56 -9.87 19.76
CA ALA A 39 13.06 -8.63 20.36
C ALA A 39 12.38 -7.74 19.32
N LEU A 40 12.98 -7.61 18.13
CA LEU A 40 12.40 -6.86 17.02
C LEU A 40 11.10 -7.50 16.53
N ALA A 41 11.05 -8.84 16.43
CA ALA A 41 9.84 -9.55 16.03
C ALA A 41 8.69 -9.33 17.01
N ILE A 42 8.95 -9.45 18.32
CA ILE A 42 7.96 -9.18 19.38
C ILE A 42 7.50 -7.73 19.34
N TYR A 43 8.43 -6.79 19.18
CA TYR A 43 8.08 -5.37 19.06
C TYR A 43 7.14 -5.10 17.88
N TYR A 44 7.43 -5.67 16.71
CA TYR A 44 6.57 -5.54 15.54
C TYR A 44 5.21 -6.22 15.74
N GLN A 45 5.15 -7.39 16.37
CA GLN A 45 3.88 -8.05 16.69
C GLN A 45 3.00 -7.16 17.57
N ASN A 46 3.54 -6.65 18.67
CA ASN A 46 2.80 -5.77 19.58
C ASN A 46 2.31 -4.48 18.89
N LEU A 47 3.13 -3.92 17.97
CA LEU A 47 2.73 -2.76 17.19
C LEU A 47 1.56 -3.08 16.24
N LEU A 48 1.61 -4.24 15.57
CA LEU A 48 0.53 -4.67 14.70
C LEU A 48 -0.76 -4.90 15.51
N ASP A 49 -0.67 -5.60 16.64
CA ASP A 49 -1.81 -5.83 17.53
C ASP A 49 -2.45 -4.52 17.98
N TYR A 50 -1.64 -3.54 18.39
CA TYR A 50 -2.14 -2.21 18.77
C TYR A 50 -2.90 -1.51 17.64
N VAL A 51 -2.36 -1.54 16.42
CA VAL A 51 -2.99 -0.92 15.26
C VAL A 51 -4.31 -1.62 14.91
N ILE A 52 -4.33 -2.96 14.93
CA ILE A 52 -5.53 -3.74 14.64
C ILE A 52 -6.60 -3.51 15.70
N GLU A 53 -6.23 -3.49 16.99
CA GLU A 53 -7.15 -3.18 18.09
C GLU A 53 -7.77 -1.79 17.91
N ASN A 54 -6.97 -0.81 17.47
CA ASN A 54 -7.47 0.55 17.23
C ASN A 54 -8.41 0.61 16.02
N ILE A 55 -8.09 -0.11 14.93
CA ILE A 55 -8.99 -0.24 13.78
C ILE A 55 -10.30 -0.90 14.22
N SER A 56 -10.22 -2.00 14.97
CA SER A 56 -11.39 -2.72 15.50
C SER A 56 -12.28 -1.81 16.34
N ARG A 57 -11.70 -1.03 17.25
CA ARG A 57 -12.44 -0.08 18.07
C ARG A 57 -13.18 0.96 17.24
N GLU A 58 -12.49 1.60 16.30
CA GLU A 58 -13.07 2.64 15.45
C GLU A 58 -14.21 2.10 14.57
N VAL A 59 -14.01 0.90 14.02
CA VAL A 59 -15.01 0.22 13.18
C VAL A 59 -16.24 -0.19 13.99
N ASN A 60 -16.05 -0.65 15.23
CA ASN A 60 -17.17 -1.03 16.13
C ASN A 60 -17.92 0.20 16.70
N GLU A 61 -17.28 1.37 16.77
CA GLU A 61 -17.94 2.62 17.20
C GLU A 61 -18.77 3.24 16.06
N GLY A 62 -18.45 2.94 14.81
CA GLY A 62 -19.25 3.34 13.66
C GLY A 62 -20.59 2.59 13.57
N ASP A 63 -21.61 3.24 13.03
CA ASP A 63 -22.91 2.63 12.70
C ASP A 63 -22.76 1.68 11.48
N ILE A 64 -22.16 0.51 11.69
CA ILE A 64 -21.94 -0.51 10.66
C ILE A 64 -22.90 -1.68 10.88
N GLU A 65 -23.54 -2.15 9.81
CA GLU A 65 -24.41 -3.33 9.84
C GLU A 65 -23.62 -4.61 10.13
N GLU A 66 -24.10 -5.39 11.11
CA GLU A 66 -23.47 -6.64 11.50
C GLU A 66 -23.71 -7.77 10.47
N GLY A 67 -22.72 -8.65 10.31
CA GLY A 67 -22.87 -9.91 9.56
C GLY A 67 -22.77 -9.77 8.03
N LEU A 68 -22.29 -8.63 7.53
CA LEU A 68 -21.97 -8.45 6.12
C LEU A 68 -20.68 -9.19 5.74
N ASP A 69 -20.55 -9.56 4.47
CA ASP A 69 -19.33 -10.13 3.91
C ASP A 69 -18.64 -9.09 3.01
N VAL A 70 -17.59 -8.44 3.53
CA VAL A 70 -17.03 -7.22 2.95
C VAL A 70 -15.61 -7.49 2.42
N PRO A 71 -15.33 -7.22 1.13
CA PRO A 71 -13.97 -7.26 0.62
C PRO A 71 -13.16 -6.06 1.14
N VAL A 72 -11.98 -6.32 1.70
CA VAL A 72 -11.13 -5.27 2.27
C VAL A 72 -9.89 -5.07 1.40
N VAL A 73 -9.61 -3.81 1.07
CA VAL A 73 -8.40 -3.44 0.32
C VAL A 73 -7.41 -2.75 1.26
N VAL A 74 -6.18 -3.26 1.30
CA VAL A 74 -5.10 -2.73 2.13
C VAL A 74 -4.16 -1.86 1.30
N THR A 75 -3.94 -0.64 1.78
CA THR A 75 -3.18 0.41 1.10
C THR A 75 -2.15 1.06 2.03
N GLY A 76 -1.36 2.00 1.53
CA GLY A 76 -0.33 2.73 2.28
C GLY A 76 1.00 1.99 2.38
N GLY A 77 2.11 2.71 2.45
CA GLY A 77 3.45 2.09 2.54
C GLY A 77 3.67 1.28 3.81
N THR A 78 2.98 1.63 4.90
CA THR A 78 3.09 1.00 6.23
C THR A 78 2.43 -0.38 6.31
N SER A 79 1.55 -0.74 5.37
CA SER A 79 0.95 -2.07 5.28
C SER A 79 1.78 -3.08 4.50
N ARG A 80 2.96 -2.67 3.99
CA ARG A 80 3.87 -3.54 3.23
C ARG A 80 4.52 -4.68 4.04
N PRO A 81 4.78 -4.58 5.36
CA PRO A 81 5.29 -5.71 6.14
C PRO A 81 4.45 -6.98 5.92
N ARG A 82 5.13 -8.14 5.93
CA ARG A 82 4.47 -9.44 5.75
C ARG A 82 3.66 -9.77 7.02
N GLY A 83 2.47 -10.36 6.85
CA GLY A 83 1.62 -10.78 7.97
C GLY A 83 0.65 -9.72 8.49
N PHE A 84 0.64 -8.51 7.93
CA PHE A 84 -0.38 -7.49 8.22
C PHE A 84 -1.79 -8.01 7.90
N GLU A 85 -1.96 -8.67 6.75
CA GLU A 85 -3.26 -9.27 6.38
C GLU A 85 -3.74 -10.31 7.41
N ASN A 86 -2.83 -11.11 7.97
CA ASN A 86 -3.18 -12.14 8.95
C ASN A 86 -3.67 -11.53 10.27
N HIS A 87 -3.05 -10.43 10.71
CA HIS A 87 -3.48 -9.75 11.93
C HIS A 87 -4.84 -9.08 11.71
N LEU A 88 -5.09 -8.50 10.53
CA LEU A 88 -6.39 -7.92 10.19
C LEU A 88 -7.51 -8.97 10.14
N LEU A 89 -7.24 -10.16 9.58
CA LEU A 89 -8.18 -11.28 9.56
C LEU A 89 -8.50 -11.84 10.95
N SER A 90 -7.63 -11.58 11.94
CA SER A 90 -7.80 -12.03 13.32
C SER A 90 -8.57 -11.01 14.18
N ALA A 91 -8.92 -9.84 13.63
CA ALA A 91 -9.60 -8.77 14.34
C ALA A 91 -11.08 -9.09 14.58
N SER A 92 -11.61 -8.69 15.74
CA SER A 92 -13.03 -8.79 16.05
C SER A 92 -13.81 -7.56 15.56
N ILE A 93 -14.16 -7.55 14.28
CA ILE A 93 -14.95 -6.49 13.63
C ILE A 93 -16.37 -6.96 13.33
N PRO A 94 -17.36 -6.06 13.15
CA PRO A 94 -18.78 -6.42 13.10
C PRO A 94 -19.21 -7.09 11.79
N PHE A 95 -18.28 -7.29 10.85
CA PHE A 95 -18.52 -7.94 9.56
C PHE A 95 -17.44 -8.99 9.28
N SER A 96 -17.76 -9.94 8.40
CA SER A 96 -16.80 -10.93 7.90
C SER A 96 -15.98 -10.33 6.75
N ILE A 97 -14.68 -10.61 6.74
CA ILE A 97 -13.80 -10.20 5.65
C ILE A 97 -13.80 -11.31 4.58
N SER A 98 -14.40 -11.05 3.43
CA SER A 98 -14.48 -12.02 2.32
C SER A 98 -13.12 -12.30 1.69
N GLY A 99 -12.22 -11.32 1.77
CA GLY A 99 -10.84 -11.41 1.31
C GLY A 99 -10.09 -10.10 1.54
N VAL A 100 -8.77 -10.21 1.65
CA VAL A 100 -7.88 -9.07 1.78
C VAL A 100 -7.08 -8.91 0.49
N GLN A 101 -7.35 -7.83 -0.25
CA GLN A 101 -6.61 -7.49 -1.47
C GLN A 101 -5.55 -6.44 -1.14
N ARG A 102 -4.28 -6.76 -1.37
CA ARG A 102 -3.20 -5.77 -1.24
C ARG A 102 -3.07 -4.98 -2.54
N ALA A 103 -3.00 -3.65 -2.44
CA ALA A 103 -2.72 -2.82 -3.61
C ALA A 103 -1.36 -3.18 -4.23
N SER A 104 -1.25 -3.16 -5.57
CA SER A 104 0.00 -3.44 -6.29
C SER A 104 1.09 -2.42 -5.97
N GLU A 105 0.71 -1.15 -5.82
CA GLU A 105 1.60 -0.05 -5.43
C GLU A 105 0.98 0.74 -4.25
N PRO A 106 1.04 0.21 -3.01
CA PRO A 106 0.32 0.77 -1.85
C PRO A 106 0.64 2.22 -1.52
N LEU A 107 1.84 2.69 -1.87
CA LEU A 107 2.26 4.07 -1.62
C LEU A 107 1.57 5.08 -2.54
N TYR A 108 1.19 4.67 -3.76
CA TYR A 108 0.64 5.55 -4.79
C TYR A 108 -0.83 5.29 -5.12
N SER A 109 -1.39 4.18 -4.64
CA SER A 109 -2.75 3.72 -4.93
C SER A 109 -3.83 4.76 -4.62
N VAL A 110 -3.74 5.46 -3.48
CA VAL A 110 -4.74 6.48 -3.09
C VAL A 110 -4.69 7.67 -4.05
N ALA A 111 -3.50 8.19 -4.33
CA ALA A 111 -3.33 9.31 -5.26
C ALA A 111 -3.77 8.95 -6.68
N ARG A 112 -3.48 7.72 -7.15
CA ARG A 112 -3.95 7.23 -8.44
C ARG A 112 -5.47 7.06 -8.47
N GLY A 113 -6.07 6.52 -7.41
CA GLY A 113 -7.52 6.39 -7.29
C GLY A 113 -8.22 7.74 -7.36
N ALA A 114 -7.72 8.73 -6.61
CA ALA A 114 -8.22 10.10 -6.64
C ALA A 114 -8.08 10.75 -8.04
N LEU A 115 -6.96 10.52 -8.73
CA LEU A 115 -6.76 11.02 -10.10
C LEU A 115 -7.71 10.36 -11.10
N VAL A 116 -7.92 9.04 -11.01
CA VAL A 116 -8.87 8.31 -11.86
C VAL A 116 -10.28 8.82 -11.62
N ALA A 117 -10.69 8.97 -10.36
CA ALA A 117 -11.99 9.52 -10.00
C ALA A 117 -12.19 10.94 -10.57
N ALA A 118 -11.21 11.82 -10.40
CA ALA A 118 -11.28 13.18 -10.94
C ALA A 118 -11.40 13.21 -12.48
N ARG A 119 -10.68 12.33 -13.19
CA ARG A 119 -10.81 12.23 -14.66
C ARG A 119 -12.13 11.62 -15.11
N SER A 120 -12.66 10.64 -14.39
CA SER A 120 -13.98 10.07 -14.67
C SER A 120 -15.08 11.12 -14.52
N ASP A 121 -15.04 11.90 -13.43
CA ASP A 121 -15.99 13.00 -13.22
C ASP A 121 -15.89 14.08 -14.31
N GLU A 122 -14.67 14.44 -14.75
CA GLU A 122 -14.45 15.38 -15.86
C GLU A 122 -15.06 14.87 -17.17
N GLN A 123 -14.91 13.58 -17.45
CA GLN A 123 -15.36 12.95 -18.69
C GLN A 123 -16.88 12.76 -18.75
N GLU A 124 -17.54 12.53 -17.60
CA GLU A 124 -19.00 12.58 -17.49
C GLU A 124 -19.58 14.00 -17.59
N ARG A 125 -18.79 15.03 -17.25
CA ARG A 125 -19.22 16.43 -17.30
C ARG A 125 -19.05 17.09 -18.66
N ALA A 126 -18.24 16.51 -19.55
CA ALA A 126 -18.16 16.93 -20.94
C ALA A 126 -19.46 16.52 -21.65
N PRO A 127 -20.34 17.47 -22.04
CA PRO A 127 -21.47 17.13 -22.88
C PRO A 127 -20.93 16.60 -24.21
N SER A 128 -21.70 15.74 -24.86
CA SER A 128 -21.55 15.37 -26.27
C SER A 128 -21.68 16.61 -27.17
N GLU A 129 -20.64 17.46 -27.22
CA GLU A 129 -20.55 18.64 -28.08
C GLU A 129 -20.34 18.27 -29.56
N GLU A 130 -20.14 16.99 -29.88
CA GLU A 130 -19.85 16.55 -31.25
C GLU A 130 -21.11 16.43 -32.15
N THR A 131 -22.33 16.51 -31.61
CA THR A 131 -23.56 16.38 -32.43
C THR A 131 -24.20 17.72 -32.85
N ALA A 132 -23.79 18.86 -32.30
CA ALA A 132 -24.43 20.15 -32.58
C ALA A 132 -23.86 20.92 -33.79
N ALA A 133 -22.75 20.46 -34.38
CA ALA A 133 -22.06 21.19 -35.46
C ALA A 133 -22.51 20.83 -36.88
N ALA A 134 -23.49 19.93 -37.06
CA ALA A 134 -23.85 19.39 -38.39
C ALA A 134 -25.17 19.89 -39.00
N ASP A 135 -25.97 20.71 -38.31
CA ASP A 135 -27.33 21.06 -38.78
C ASP A 135 -27.53 22.54 -39.18
N GLY A 136 -26.45 23.28 -39.41
CA GLY A 136 -26.51 24.71 -39.73
C GLY A 136 -26.12 25.03 -41.17
N GLY A 137 -26.90 24.58 -42.16
CA GLY A 137 -26.62 24.93 -43.55
C GLY A 137 -27.77 24.68 -44.50
N ASP A 138 -28.74 25.60 -44.56
CA ASP A 138 -29.28 26.10 -45.83
C ASP A 138 -30.25 27.26 -45.58
N GLU A 139 -29.78 28.52 -45.65
CA GLU A 139 -30.61 29.68 -46.04
C GLU A 139 -29.70 30.75 -46.68
N ILE A 140 -29.65 30.80 -48.02
CA ILE A 140 -29.29 32.01 -48.76
C ILE A 140 -30.41 32.28 -49.76
N GLU A 141 -31.40 33.06 -49.31
CA GLU A 141 -32.27 33.84 -50.20
C GLU A 141 -31.74 35.27 -50.21
N ALA A 142 -31.13 35.68 -51.32
CA ALA A 142 -30.77 37.06 -51.59
C ALA A 142 -31.67 37.57 -52.72
N GLU A 143 -32.72 38.30 -52.34
CA GLU A 143 -33.44 39.21 -53.23
C GLU A 143 -32.91 40.66 -53.09
N ALA A 144 -33.14 41.45 -54.15
CA ALA A 144 -32.95 42.90 -54.38
C ALA A 144 -31.56 43.33 -54.92
N GLU A 145 -31.40 44.11 -56.00
CA GLU A 145 -32.21 44.86 -57.00
C GLU A 145 -31.27 45.06 -58.23
N GLU A 146 -31.69 45.10 -59.51
CA GLU A 146 -32.45 46.13 -60.25
C GLU A 146 -32.93 45.55 -61.61
#